data_AF-A0A8J2XDX2-F1
#
_entry.id   AF-A0A8J2XDX2-F1
#
_cell.length_a   1.000
_cell.length_b   1.000
_cell.length_c   1.000
_cell.angle_alpha   90.00
_cell.angle_beta   90.00
_cell.angle_gamma   90.00
#
_symmetry.space_group_name_H-M   'P 1'
#
loop_
_entity.id
_entity.type
_entity.pdbx_description
1 polymer ?
#
loop_
_entity_poly.entity_id
_entity_poly.type
_entity_poly.pdbx_seq_one_letter_code
_entity_poly.pdbx_strand_id
1 'polypeptide(L)'
;MNDRSSSEIFLGENDQPQSSEQISPKKNPSGSLYPFIQNKKDKYGLVKTYPKVAGEREPDNPDHWFWAYCWDEKVNGKWKTFKRSVSREKLEDVREAIANNQPVSEILKIVS
;
A
#
# COMPACT_ATOMS: atom_id res chain seq x y z
N MET A 1 43.41 33.84 10.27
CA MET A 1 42.06 33.41 10.63
C MET A 1 41.69 32.24 9.75
N ASN A 2 41.40 31.08 10.34
CA ASN A 2 40.87 29.92 9.62
C ASN A 2 39.38 30.14 9.40
N ASP A 3 38.91 30.08 8.18
CA ASP A 3 37.51 29.79 7.89
C ASP A 3 37.45 28.58 6.95
N ARG A 4 37.19 27.42 7.58
CA ARG A 4 36.77 26.21 6.89
C ARG A 4 35.30 26.39 6.56
N SER A 5 34.96 26.43 5.28
CA SER A 5 33.59 26.15 4.85
C SER A 5 33.62 25.08 3.77
N SER A 6 33.73 23.83 4.24
CA SER A 6 33.32 22.66 3.47
C SER A 6 31.80 22.58 3.55
N SER A 7 31.11 22.87 2.46
CA SER A 7 29.70 22.53 2.31
C SER A 7 29.61 21.15 1.65
N GLU A 8 29.56 20.12 2.49
CA GLU A 8 28.91 18.86 2.13
C GLU A 8 27.41 19.11 2.03
N ILE A 9 26.78 18.83 0.88
CA ILE A 9 25.36 18.45 0.84
C ILE A 9 25.27 17.20 -0.03
N PHE A 10 25.29 16.07 0.65
CA PHE A 10 24.83 14.78 0.14
C PHE A 10 23.31 14.69 0.36
N LEU A 11 22.66 13.81 -0.42
CA LEU A 11 21.30 13.26 -0.27
C LEU A 11 20.13 14.04 -0.88
N GLY A 12 19.74 13.59 -2.08
CA GLY A 12 18.36 13.60 -2.54
C GLY A 12 17.79 12.18 -2.50
N GLU A 13 17.54 11.67 -1.29
CA GLU A 13 16.65 10.54 -1.03
C GLU A 13 15.29 10.79 -1.71
N ASN A 14 14.95 10.00 -2.72
CA ASN A 14 13.58 9.92 -3.25
C ASN A 14 12.89 8.71 -2.63
N ASP A 15 12.75 8.74 -1.31
CA ASP A 15 11.85 7.86 -0.58
C ASP A 15 10.49 8.57 -0.49
N GLN A 16 9.64 8.34 -1.49
CA GLN A 16 8.23 8.68 -1.40
C GLN A 16 7.45 7.43 -1.02
N PRO A 17 6.88 7.41 0.20
CA PRO A 17 5.45 7.12 0.29
C PRO A 17 4.77 8.02 1.34
N GLN A 18 4.22 9.15 0.91
CA GLN A 18 3.18 9.84 1.67
C GLN A 18 1.83 9.57 1.00
N SER A 19 1.09 8.60 1.54
CA SER A 19 -0.37 8.65 1.61
C SER A 19 -0.77 8.06 2.94
N SER A 20 -0.77 8.92 3.95
CA SER A 20 -1.23 8.63 5.29
C SER A 20 -2.74 8.84 5.35
N GLU A 21 -3.53 7.81 5.04
CA GLU A 21 -4.96 7.82 5.31
C GLU A 21 -5.27 7.06 6.61
N GLN A 22 -5.54 7.87 7.63
CA GLN A 22 -6.54 7.70 8.69
C GLN A 22 -6.78 6.27 9.21
N ILE A 23 -6.11 5.95 10.31
CA ILE A 23 -6.38 4.74 11.10
C ILE A 23 -7.65 5.00 11.92
N SER A 24 -8.82 4.69 11.36
CA SER A 24 -10.08 4.63 12.11
C SER A 24 -10.00 3.56 13.22
N PRO A 25 -10.61 3.77 14.40
CA PRO A 25 -10.51 2.82 15.52
C PRO A 25 -11.15 1.48 15.15
N LYS A 26 -10.32 0.44 15.02
CA LYS A 26 -10.72 -0.92 14.59
C LYS A 26 -11.62 -1.60 15.62
N LYS A 27 -12.91 -1.73 15.31
CA LYS A 27 -13.73 -2.83 15.81
C LYS A 27 -13.35 -4.07 14.99
N ASN A 28 -12.75 -5.04 15.67
CA ASN A 28 -12.29 -6.35 15.17
C ASN A 28 -11.00 -6.32 14.31
N PRO A 29 -10.04 -7.23 14.54
CA PRO A 29 -8.78 -7.29 13.81
C PRO A 29 -8.93 -7.98 12.44
N SER A 30 -10.00 -7.72 11.70
CA SER A 30 -10.01 -8.05 10.27
C SER A 30 -9.32 -6.89 9.56
N GLY A 31 -8.36 -7.17 8.68
CA GLY A 31 -7.58 -6.14 8.01
C GLY A 31 -8.43 -5.26 7.08
N SER A 32 -7.79 -4.51 6.22
CA SER A 32 -8.45 -3.63 5.25
C SER A 32 -7.77 -3.74 3.89
N LEU A 33 -8.56 -3.65 2.83
CA LEU A 33 -8.05 -3.53 1.47
C LEU A 33 -7.69 -2.08 1.18
N TYR A 34 -6.54 -1.90 0.55
CA TYR A 34 -6.00 -0.59 0.20
C TYR A 34 -5.69 -0.55 -1.30
N PRO A 35 -6.30 0.38 -2.06
CA PRO A 35 -5.94 0.64 -3.44
C PRO A 35 -4.65 1.45 -3.50
N PHE A 36 -3.73 1.08 -4.38
CA PHE A 36 -2.49 1.82 -4.61
C PHE A 36 -2.09 1.80 -6.09
N ILE A 37 -1.25 2.76 -6.45
CA ILE A 37 -0.64 2.87 -7.77
C ILE A 37 0.86 2.66 -7.67
N GLN A 38 1.48 2.17 -8.74
CA GLN A 38 2.91 2.00 -8.82
C GLN A 38 3.49 2.98 -9.85
N ASN A 39 4.37 3.86 -9.39
CA ASN A 39 5.12 4.76 -10.26
C ASN A 39 6.46 4.11 -10.62
N LYS A 40 6.71 3.94 -11.93
CA LYS A 40 7.95 3.37 -12.45
C LYS A 40 8.60 4.37 -13.40
N LYS A 41 9.85 4.72 -13.13
CA LYS A 41 10.68 5.54 -14.03
C LYS A 41 11.22 4.66 -15.17
N ASP A 42 11.04 5.11 -16.39
CA ASP A 42 11.57 4.46 -17.60
C ASP A 42 13.05 4.85 -17.83
N LYS A 43 13.74 4.17 -18.76
CA LYS A 43 15.14 4.44 -19.13
C LYS A 43 15.39 5.87 -19.64
N TYR A 44 14.33 6.56 -20.08
CA TYR A 44 14.35 7.96 -20.51
C TYR A 44 13.99 8.95 -19.41
N GLY A 45 13.86 8.51 -18.15
CA GLY A 45 13.53 9.38 -17.01
C GLY A 45 12.04 9.71 -16.85
N LEU A 46 11.18 9.26 -17.77
CA LEU A 46 9.73 9.46 -17.70
C LEU A 46 9.09 8.55 -16.65
N VAL A 47 8.26 9.11 -15.77
CA VAL A 47 7.49 8.36 -14.79
C VAL A 47 6.20 7.84 -15.42
N LYS A 48 6.01 6.53 -15.40
CA LYS A 48 4.77 5.87 -15.82
C LYS A 48 4.06 5.31 -14.58
N THR A 49 2.78 5.60 -14.45
CA THR A 49 1.93 5.10 -13.37
C THR A 49 1.18 3.85 -13.80
N TYR A 50 1.13 2.86 -12.92
CA TYR A 50 0.46 1.58 -13.11
C TYR A 50 -0.59 1.34 -12.00
N PRO A 51 -1.69 0.63 -12.30
CA PRO A 51 -2.05 0.08 -13.61
C PRO A 51 -2.32 1.19 -14.64
N LYS A 52 -2.12 0.86 -15.93
CA LYS A 52 -2.37 1.78 -17.03
C LYS A 52 -3.87 1.84 -17.25
N VAL A 53 -4.46 2.99 -16.96
CA VAL A 53 -5.89 3.26 -17.12
C VAL A 53 -6.05 4.27 -18.26
N ALA A 54 -7.02 4.05 -19.13
CA ALA A 54 -7.40 5.03 -20.14
C ALA A 54 -8.34 6.06 -19.50
N GLY A 55 -7.91 7.33 -19.46
CA GLY A 55 -8.71 8.40 -18.85
C GLY A 55 -8.50 8.55 -17.34
N GLU A 56 -9.55 8.97 -16.64
CA GLU A 56 -9.53 9.21 -15.19
C GLU A 56 -9.72 7.93 -14.39
N ARG A 57 -9.12 7.86 -13.20
CA ARG A 57 -9.25 6.70 -12.31
C ARG A 57 -10.51 6.80 -11.47
N GLU A 58 -11.46 5.94 -11.77
CA GLU A 58 -12.62 5.68 -10.90
C GLU A 58 -12.21 4.97 -9.59
N PRO A 59 -12.57 5.50 -8.41
CA PRO A 59 -12.27 4.87 -7.11
C PRO A 59 -12.94 3.51 -6.94
N ASP A 60 -14.15 3.36 -7.48
CA ASP A 60 -14.96 2.14 -7.36
C ASP A 60 -14.56 1.05 -8.36
N ASN A 61 -13.73 1.37 -9.35
CA ASN A 61 -13.31 0.42 -10.36
C ASN A 61 -12.03 -0.32 -9.93
N PRO A 62 -12.10 -1.63 -9.63
CA PRO A 62 -10.95 -2.37 -9.16
C PRO A 62 -9.87 -2.60 -10.25
N ASP A 63 -10.15 -2.39 -11.55
CA ASP A 63 -9.11 -2.42 -12.60
C ASP A 63 -8.14 -1.24 -12.50
N HIS A 64 -8.57 -0.15 -11.88
CA HIS A 64 -7.83 1.10 -11.91
C HIS A 64 -6.72 1.19 -10.86
N TRP A 65 -6.65 0.19 -9.98
CA TRP A 65 -5.79 0.17 -8.81
C TRP A 65 -5.14 -1.21 -8.64
N PHE A 66 -3.93 -1.22 -8.10
CA PHE A 66 -3.42 -2.41 -7.43
C PHE A 66 -4.03 -2.47 -6.04
N TRP A 67 -4.29 -3.68 -5.54
CA TRP A 67 -4.90 -3.86 -4.24
C TRP A 67 -3.93 -4.55 -3.30
N ALA A 68 -3.87 -4.07 -2.06
CA ALA A 68 -3.13 -4.70 -0.99
C ALA A 68 -4.05 -4.92 0.20
N TYR A 69 -4.01 -6.13 0.76
CA TYR A 69 -4.64 -6.41 2.04
C TYR A 69 -3.65 -6.06 3.15
N CYS A 70 -4.06 -5.17 4.03
CA CYS A 70 -3.27 -4.66 5.16
C CYS A 70 -3.91 -5.08 6.48
N TRP A 71 -3.15 -5.67 7.39
CA TRP A 71 -3.65 -6.06 8.71
C TRP A 71 -2.63 -5.72 9.79
N ASP A 72 -3.11 -5.52 11.01
CA ASP A 72 -2.25 -5.30 12.16
C ASP A 72 -2.18 -6.58 12.98
N GLU A 73 -0.98 -6.98 13.32
CA GLU A 73 -0.74 -8.12 14.18
C GLU A 73 0.21 -7.72 15.31
N LYS A 74 -0.06 -8.22 16.52
CA LYS A 74 0.76 -7.93 17.68
C LYS A 74 1.91 -8.94 17.75
N VAL A 75 3.08 -8.51 17.29
CA VAL A 75 4.30 -9.33 17.29
C VAL A 75 5.21 -8.85 18.42
N ASN A 76 5.52 -9.74 19.36
CA ASN A 76 6.42 -9.47 20.48
C ASN A 76 6.00 -8.24 21.32
N GLY A 77 4.70 -8.09 21.57
CA GLY A 77 4.14 -6.99 22.35
C GLY A 77 3.95 -5.67 21.58
N LYS A 78 4.45 -5.56 20.35
CA LYS A 78 4.32 -4.37 19.50
C LYS A 78 3.34 -4.62 18.37
N TRP A 79 2.51 -3.64 18.05
CA TRP A 79 1.66 -3.68 16.86
C TRP A 79 2.52 -3.48 15.62
N LYS A 80 2.37 -4.39 14.65
CA LYS A 80 3.03 -4.30 13.36
C LYS A 80 1.98 -4.42 12.26
N THR A 81 2.01 -3.49 11.32
CA THR A 81 1.19 -3.54 10.12
C THR A 81 1.89 -4.39 9.07
N PHE A 82 1.18 -5.39 8.59
CA PHE A 82 1.58 -6.22 7.47
C PHE A 82 0.74 -5.85 6.25
N LYS A 83 1.31 -6.06 5.06
CA LYS A 83 0.63 -5.84 3.79
C LYS A 83 0.94 -6.97 2.84
N ARG A 84 -0.04 -7.38 2.05
CA ARG A 84 0.09 -8.40 1.02
C ARG A 84 -0.66 -7.98 -0.22
N SER A 85 0.00 -8.02 -1.37
CA SER A 85 -0.64 -7.71 -2.65
C SER A 85 -1.73 -8.73 -2.95
N VAL A 86 -2.88 -8.25 -3.43
CA VAL A 86 -4.05 -9.06 -3.77
C VAL A 86 -4.23 -9.02 -5.26
N SER A 87 -4.32 -10.19 -5.88
CA SER A 87 -4.68 -10.31 -7.29
C SER A 87 -6.14 -9.91 -7.48
N ARG A 88 -6.43 -9.33 -8.64
CA ARG A 88 -7.78 -8.87 -8.97
C ARG A 88 -8.86 -9.94 -8.84
N GLU A 89 -8.55 -11.15 -9.29
CA GLU A 89 -9.47 -12.30 -9.28
C GLU A 89 -9.95 -12.65 -7.87
N LYS A 90 -9.12 -12.36 -6.86
CA LYS A 90 -9.35 -12.67 -5.45
C LYS A 90 -9.91 -11.49 -4.67
N LEU A 91 -10.05 -10.32 -5.31
CA LEU A 91 -10.40 -9.09 -4.61
C LEU A 91 -11.81 -9.16 -4.02
N GLU A 92 -12.77 -9.67 -4.78
CA GLU A 92 -14.16 -9.78 -4.34
C GLU A 92 -14.29 -10.77 -3.18
N ASP A 93 -13.61 -11.93 -3.26
CA ASP A 93 -13.54 -12.90 -2.16
C ASP A 93 -12.96 -12.28 -0.87
N VAL A 94 -11.90 -11.47 -0.99
CA VAL A 94 -11.31 -10.77 0.17
C VAL A 94 -12.26 -9.69 0.71
N ARG A 95 -12.95 -8.94 -0.15
CA ARG A 95 -13.96 -7.95 0.29
C ARG A 95 -15.09 -8.62 1.05
N GLU A 96 -15.60 -9.73 0.54
CA GLU A 96 -16.63 -10.53 1.19
C GLU A 96 -16.13 -11.10 2.53
N ALA A 97 -14.92 -11.63 2.58
CA ALA A 97 -14.31 -12.15 3.81
C ALA A 97 -14.16 -11.07 4.89
N ILE A 98 -13.74 -9.86 4.51
CA ILE A 98 -13.66 -8.70 5.41
C ILE A 98 -15.07 -8.29 5.88
N ALA A 99 -16.05 -8.22 4.97
CA ALA A 99 -17.43 -7.89 5.30
C ALA A 99 -18.05 -8.89 6.29
N ASN A 100 -17.72 -10.17 6.13
CA ASN A 100 -18.11 -11.26 7.03
C ASN A 100 -17.28 -11.32 8.33
N ASN A 101 -16.39 -10.35 8.58
CA ASN A 101 -15.50 -10.31 9.74
C ASN A 101 -14.67 -11.60 9.91
N GLN A 102 -14.27 -12.24 8.80
CA GLN A 102 -13.42 -13.41 8.86
C GLN A 102 -12.05 -13.06 9.48
N PRO A 103 -11.42 -14.01 10.19
CA PRO A 103 -10.12 -13.77 10.78
C PRO A 103 -9.06 -13.64 9.68
N VAL A 104 -8.00 -12.90 10.01
CA VAL A 104 -6.86 -12.65 9.10
C VAL A 104 -6.31 -13.93 8.49
N SER A 105 -6.23 -15.02 9.26
CA SER A 105 -5.71 -16.31 8.78
C SER A 105 -6.52 -16.88 7.61
N GLU A 106 -7.84 -16.74 7.61
CA GLU A 106 -8.69 -17.20 6.51
C GLU A 106 -8.56 -16.28 5.29
N ILE A 107 -8.57 -14.96 5.52
CA ILE A 107 -8.37 -13.98 4.45
C ILE A 107 -7.00 -14.19 3.77
N LEU A 108 -5.97 -14.50 4.55
CA LEU A 108 -4.64 -14.78 4.01
C LEU A 108 -4.59 -16.03 3.14
N LYS A 109 -5.46 -17.03 3.35
CA LYS A 109 -5.54 -18.20 2.45
C LYS A 109 -6.08 -17.80 1.08
N ILE A 110 -7.02 -16.86 1.04
CA ILE A 110 -7.56 -16.31 -0.22
C ILE A 110 -6.46 -15.56 -0.95
N VAL A 111 -5.73 -14.67 -0.26
CA VAL A 111 -4.66 -13.87 -0.85
C VAL A 111 -3.43 -14.71 -1.26
N SER A 112 -3.13 -15.81 -0.54
CA SER A 112 -1.95 -16.65 -0.76
C SER A 112 -1.94 -17.39 -2.09
#